data_AF-A0A915UQH0-F1
#
_entry.id   AF-A0A915UQH0-F1
#
_cell.length_a   1.000
_cell.length_b   1.000
_cell.length_c   1.000
_cell.angle_alpha   90.00
_cell.angle_beta   90.00
_cell.angle_gamma   90.00
#
_symmetry.space_group_name_H-M   'P 1'
#
loop_
_entity.id
_entity.type
_entity.pdbx_description
1 polymer ?
#
loop_
_entity_poly.entity_id
_entity_poly.type
_entity_poly.pdbx_seq_one_letter_code
_entity_poly.pdbx_strand_id
1 'polypeptide(L)'
;MLREAKLGTMVCPKCFAEIPDTSAFCMECGSRIREDTIDPLYAEGSDREVYPELARANLLRMQGQYEEAIEVCRRIMGRFPSNETVHALLGDIYADQGKLEDAIQWYELLVELAPTNVHYSAKLHNLRAMHAAQVAPPPPIPEPEAKPAKPKTLAYALFGVLGLILVGASFVAGARMNATRQAAAEPVKPAQSALAPTPSDDAPRIPPPPASEPPAVSSAPLPPTGFAGMSAVESDLAAKLSQRLNGAPVWCAFDPAANRWQARVRIQSGVLNRVRVLQEAVALARAFFELYPNTASISVGVIAPSASGGDSLIFVGELTPQTAAVDPAALNEEQAQALLQQVQGWWNPTINLQG
;
A
#
# COMPACT_ATOMS: atom_id res chain seq x y z
N MET A 1 9.77 -47.51 -50.92
CA MET A 1 8.34 -47.21 -50.73
C MET A 1 8.18 -46.46 -49.41
N LEU A 2 8.27 -45.13 -49.45
CA LEU A 2 7.99 -44.28 -48.29
C LEU A 2 6.48 -44.24 -48.12
N ARG A 3 5.98 -44.74 -46.98
CA ARG A 3 4.59 -44.57 -46.58
C ARG A 3 4.39 -43.08 -46.26
N GLU A 4 3.63 -42.40 -47.11
CA GLU A 4 3.09 -41.09 -46.81
C GLU A 4 2.27 -41.19 -45.52
N ALA A 5 2.67 -40.46 -44.48
CA ALA A 5 1.85 -40.26 -43.31
C ALA A 5 0.61 -39.49 -43.76
N LYS A 6 -0.55 -40.16 -43.83
CA LYS A 6 -1.84 -39.50 -44.02
C LYS A 6 -1.99 -38.46 -42.91
N LEU A 7 -1.87 -37.18 -43.26
CA LEU A 7 -2.40 -36.09 -42.43
C LEU A 7 -3.89 -36.40 -42.24
N GLY A 8 -4.38 -36.35 -41.00
CA GLY A 8 -5.79 -36.54 -40.73
C GLY A 8 -6.58 -35.47 -41.48
N THR A 9 -7.68 -35.86 -42.10
CA THR A 9 -8.66 -34.93 -42.64
C THR A 9 -9.95 -35.09 -41.85
N MET A 10 -10.67 -33.99 -41.67
CA MET A 10 -11.99 -33.99 -41.08
C MET A 10 -12.99 -33.35 -42.04
N VAL A 11 -14.28 -33.53 -41.77
CA VAL A 11 -15.36 -33.01 -42.61
C VAL A 11 -16.01 -31.83 -41.90
N CYS A 12 -16.17 -30.72 -42.63
CA CYS A 12 -16.87 -29.56 -42.12
C CYS A 12 -18.35 -29.87 -41.84
N PRO A 13 -18.88 -29.65 -40.63
CA PRO A 13 -20.28 -29.96 -40.29
C PRO A 13 -21.30 -29.02 -40.96
N LYS A 14 -20.85 -27.87 -41.50
CA LYS A 14 -21.74 -26.87 -42.13
C LYS A 14 -21.86 -27.05 -43.65
N CYS A 15 -20.74 -27.23 -44.35
CA CYS A 15 -20.73 -27.34 -45.82
C CYS A 15 -20.20 -28.67 -46.35
N PHE A 16 -19.83 -29.61 -45.47
CA PHE A 16 -19.34 -30.95 -45.82
C PHE A 16 -18.05 -30.99 -46.65
N ALA A 17 -17.32 -29.87 -46.73
CA ALA A 17 -16.01 -29.85 -47.35
C ALA A 17 -15.00 -30.67 -46.53
N GLU A 18 -14.13 -31.41 -47.22
CA GLU A 18 -12.96 -32.03 -46.62
C GLU A 18 -11.93 -30.96 -46.28
N ILE A 19 -11.46 -30.98 -45.04
CA ILE A 19 -10.53 -29.98 -44.51
C ILE A 19 -9.40 -30.68 -43.75
N PRO A 20 -8.17 -30.14 -43.77
CA PRO A 20 -7.08 -30.65 -42.94
C PRO A 20 -7.49 -30.63 -41.46
N ASP A 21 -7.18 -31.70 -40.71
CA ASP A 21 -7.49 -31.80 -39.29
C ASP A 21 -6.93 -30.63 -38.47
N THR A 22 -5.81 -30.03 -38.87
CA THR A 22 -5.20 -28.84 -38.25
C THR A 22 -5.94 -27.52 -38.49
N SER A 23 -6.98 -27.48 -39.33
CA SER A 23 -7.64 -26.24 -39.72
C SER A 23 -8.63 -25.74 -38.66
N ALA A 24 -8.48 -24.49 -38.20
CA ALA A 24 -9.42 -23.85 -37.27
C ALA A 24 -10.75 -23.44 -37.94
N PHE A 25 -10.68 -23.10 -39.22
CA PHE A 25 -11.80 -22.65 -40.04
C PHE A 25 -11.91 -23.47 -41.33
N CYS A 26 -13.13 -23.64 -41.82
CA CYS A 26 -13.37 -24.24 -43.12
C CYS A 26 -12.99 -23.24 -44.22
N MET A 27 -12.06 -23.65 -45.08
CA MET A 27 -11.59 -22.81 -46.19
C MET A 27 -12.64 -22.60 -47.30
N GLU A 28 -13.70 -23.41 -47.33
CA GLU A 28 -14.76 -23.30 -48.34
C GLU A 28 -15.90 -22.37 -47.91
N CYS A 29 -16.43 -22.54 -46.69
CA CYS A 29 -17.60 -21.77 -46.25
C CYS A 29 -17.32 -20.79 -45.10
N GLY A 30 -16.07 -20.75 -44.62
CA GLY A 30 -15.64 -19.90 -43.51
C GLY A 30 -16.18 -20.30 -42.14
N SER A 31 -16.90 -21.42 -42.01
CA SER A 31 -17.40 -21.86 -40.70
C SER A 31 -16.26 -22.32 -39.80
N ARG A 32 -16.36 -21.99 -38.51
CA ARG A 32 -15.46 -22.52 -37.48
C ARG A 32 -15.68 -24.02 -37.32
N ILE A 33 -14.59 -24.76 -37.16
CA ILE A 33 -14.60 -26.23 -37.11
C ILE A 33 -14.05 -26.73 -35.78
N ARG A 34 -13.13 -25.97 -35.21
CA ARG A 34 -12.45 -26.27 -33.95
C ARG A 34 -12.90 -25.26 -32.89
N GLU A 35 -13.56 -25.79 -31.85
CA GLU A 35 -13.92 -25.07 -30.62
C GLU A 35 -12.71 -24.96 -29.68
N ASP A 36 -11.68 -25.79 -29.87
CA ASP A 36 -10.45 -25.87 -29.07
C ASP A 36 -9.41 -24.79 -29.42
N THR A 37 -9.80 -23.74 -30.15
CA THR A 37 -8.89 -22.63 -30.40
C THR A 37 -8.60 -21.90 -29.09
N ILE A 38 -7.36 -22.01 -28.63
CA ILE A 38 -6.72 -21.26 -27.54
C ILE A 38 -6.56 -19.76 -27.92
N ASP A 39 -7.29 -19.28 -28.93
CA ASP A 39 -7.24 -17.90 -29.39
C ASP A 39 -8.14 -17.06 -28.47
N PRO A 40 -7.57 -16.15 -27.66
CA PRO A 40 -8.32 -15.32 -26.71
C PRO A 40 -9.42 -14.48 -27.39
N LEU A 41 -9.30 -14.22 -28.69
CA LEU A 41 -10.31 -13.49 -29.46
C LEU A 41 -11.64 -14.24 -29.62
N TYR A 42 -11.63 -15.57 -29.46
CA TYR A 42 -12.79 -16.43 -29.71
C TYR A 42 -13.08 -17.43 -28.57
N ALA A 43 -12.57 -17.17 -27.37
CA ALA A 43 -13.00 -17.85 -26.16
C ALA A 43 -14.49 -17.55 -25.87
N GLU A 44 -15.23 -18.49 -25.29
CA GLU A 44 -16.59 -18.22 -24.81
C GLU A 44 -16.58 -16.99 -23.87
N GLY A 45 -17.44 -16.00 -24.16
CA GLY A 45 -17.46 -14.75 -23.42
C GLY A 45 -16.37 -13.75 -23.81
N SER A 46 -15.67 -13.95 -24.92
CA SER A 46 -14.77 -12.94 -25.47
C SER A 46 -15.53 -11.68 -25.84
N ASP A 47 -14.82 -10.55 -25.81
CA ASP A 47 -15.38 -9.24 -26.16
C ASP A 47 -16.02 -9.21 -27.55
N ARG A 48 -15.64 -10.11 -28.47
CA ARG A 48 -16.23 -10.22 -29.80
C ARG A 48 -17.66 -10.77 -29.77
N GLU A 49 -17.93 -11.74 -28.89
CA GLU A 49 -19.25 -12.37 -28.78
C GLU A 49 -20.28 -11.40 -28.17
N VAL A 50 -19.83 -10.57 -27.22
CA VAL A 50 -20.67 -9.61 -26.50
C VAL A 50 -20.53 -8.17 -27.03
N TYR A 51 -19.70 -7.94 -28.04
CA TYR A 51 -19.34 -6.61 -28.57
C TYR A 51 -20.54 -5.70 -28.84
N PRO A 52 -21.62 -6.15 -29.52
CA PRO A 52 -22.75 -5.27 -29.84
C PRO A 52 -23.49 -4.79 -28.58
N GLU A 53 -23.54 -5.62 -27.55
CA GLU A 53 -24.20 -5.30 -26.28
C GLU A 53 -23.31 -4.40 -25.41
N LEU A 54 -22.00 -4.65 -25.38
CA LEU A 54 -21.02 -3.77 -24.74
C LEU A 54 -21.03 -2.36 -25.37
N ALA A 55 -21.04 -2.29 -26.70
CA ALA A 55 -21.10 -1.02 -27.42
C ALA A 55 -22.40 -0.26 -27.11
N ARG A 56 -23.54 -0.97 -27.03
CA ARG A 56 -24.82 -0.37 -26.62
C ARG A 56 -24.77 0.14 -25.19
N ALA A 57 -24.26 -0.65 -24.24
CA ALA A 57 -24.14 -0.25 -22.84
C ALA A 57 -23.26 1.01 -22.70
N ASN A 58 -22.14 1.07 -23.44
CA ASN A 58 -21.27 2.24 -23.45
C ASN A 58 -21.94 3.47 -24.06
N LEU A 59 -22.72 3.31 -25.13
CA LEU A 59 -23.49 4.42 -25.71
C LEU A 59 -24.53 4.96 -24.72
N LEU A 60 -25.25 4.07 -24.02
CA LEU A 60 -26.21 4.45 -22.98
C LEU A 60 -25.53 5.20 -21.83
N ARG A 61 -24.33 4.74 -21.40
CA ARG A 61 -23.49 5.45 -20.43
C ARG A 61 -23.17 6.87 -20.89
N MET A 62 -22.68 7.02 -22.12
CA MET A 62 -22.34 8.34 -22.70
C MET A 62 -23.55 9.28 -22.83
N GLN A 63 -24.75 8.73 -22.93
CA GLN A 63 -26.00 9.49 -22.94
C GLN A 63 -26.53 9.81 -21.53
N GLY A 64 -25.85 9.37 -20.48
CA GLY A 64 -26.30 9.51 -19.09
C GLY A 64 -27.45 8.58 -18.69
N GLN A 65 -27.82 7.63 -19.57
CA GLN A 65 -28.85 6.62 -19.32
C GLN A 65 -28.26 5.44 -18.53
N TYR A 66 -27.81 5.73 -17.32
CA TYR A 66 -26.99 4.80 -16.54
C TYR A 66 -27.73 3.52 -16.12
N GLU A 67 -29.00 3.61 -15.73
CA GLU A 67 -29.76 2.44 -15.29
C GLU A 67 -29.95 1.43 -16.43
N GLU A 68 -30.25 1.93 -17.64
CA GLU A 68 -30.35 1.11 -18.84
C GLU A 68 -29.00 0.49 -19.22
N ALA A 69 -27.90 1.24 -19.08
CA ALA A 69 -26.56 0.74 -19.31
C ALA A 69 -26.21 -0.41 -18.33
N ILE A 70 -26.54 -0.25 -17.05
CA ILE A 70 -26.35 -1.28 -16.01
C ILE A 70 -27.14 -2.54 -16.33
N GLU A 71 -28.39 -2.42 -16.77
CA GLU A 71 -29.23 -3.58 -17.16
C GLU A 71 -28.66 -4.33 -18.37
N VAL A 72 -28.08 -3.63 -19.34
CA VAL A 72 -27.34 -4.31 -20.42
C VAL A 72 -26.12 -5.05 -19.85
N CYS A 73 -25.30 -4.39 -19.03
CA CYS A 73 -24.13 -5.02 -18.41
C CYS A 73 -24.49 -6.24 -17.55
N ARG A 74 -25.56 -6.18 -16.74
CA ARG A 74 -26.03 -7.31 -15.92
C ARG A 74 -26.42 -8.52 -16.77
N ARG A 75 -27.07 -8.32 -17.92
CA ARG A 75 -27.41 -9.41 -18.84
C ARG A 75 -26.18 -10.04 -19.49
N ILE A 76 -25.14 -9.25 -19.76
CA ILE A 76 -23.87 -9.80 -20.27
C ILE A 76 -23.18 -10.58 -19.15
N MET A 77 -23.07 -10.02 -17.95
CA MET A 77 -22.45 -10.65 -16.78
C MET A 77 -23.15 -11.96 -16.38
N GLY A 78 -24.48 -12.04 -16.51
CA GLY A 78 -25.23 -13.27 -16.23
C GLY A 78 -24.91 -14.43 -17.18
N ARG A 79 -24.45 -14.13 -18.40
CA ARG A 79 -23.99 -15.14 -19.37
C ARG A 79 -22.49 -15.38 -19.29
N PHE A 80 -21.73 -14.31 -19.04
CA PHE A 80 -20.27 -14.30 -19.06
C PHE A 80 -19.73 -13.60 -17.81
N PRO A 81 -19.74 -14.29 -16.66
CA PRO A 81 -19.36 -13.70 -15.37
C PRO A 81 -17.88 -13.35 -15.27
N SER A 82 -17.04 -13.81 -16.20
CA SER A 82 -15.60 -13.53 -16.24
C SER A 82 -15.18 -12.47 -17.26
N ASN A 83 -16.13 -11.83 -17.96
CA ASN A 83 -15.78 -10.82 -18.97
C ASN A 83 -15.33 -9.52 -18.29
N GLU A 84 -14.02 -9.25 -18.28
CA GLU A 84 -13.41 -8.07 -17.66
C GLU A 84 -13.99 -6.75 -18.20
N THR A 85 -14.27 -6.67 -19.50
CA THR A 85 -14.75 -5.44 -20.15
C THR A 85 -16.11 -4.99 -19.62
N VAL A 86 -17.00 -5.93 -19.27
CA VAL A 86 -18.28 -5.62 -18.61
C VAL A 86 -18.07 -5.06 -17.21
N HIS A 87 -17.14 -5.64 -16.44
CA HIS A 87 -16.82 -5.16 -15.09
C HIS A 87 -16.24 -3.75 -15.13
N ALA A 88 -15.35 -3.48 -16.10
CA ALA A 88 -14.78 -2.15 -16.31
C ALA A 88 -15.86 -1.13 -16.68
N LEU A 89 -16.78 -1.53 -17.57
CA LEU A 89 -17.88 -0.66 -17.98
C LEU A 89 -18.85 -0.37 -16.82
N LEU A 90 -19.15 -1.33 -15.95
CA LEU A 90 -19.93 -1.10 -14.74
C LEU A 90 -19.22 -0.13 -13.79
N GLY A 91 -17.93 -0.35 -13.51
CA GLY A 91 -17.14 0.56 -12.67
C GLY A 91 -17.14 2.00 -13.19
N ASP A 92 -16.99 2.17 -14.50
CA ASP A 92 -17.09 3.47 -15.15
C ASP A 92 -18.49 4.10 -15.03
N ILE A 93 -19.57 3.31 -15.21
CA ILE A 93 -20.94 3.83 -15.06
C ILE A 93 -21.16 4.33 -13.63
N TYR A 94 -20.70 3.60 -12.61
CA TYR A 94 -20.81 4.04 -11.22
C TYR A 94 -19.97 5.29 -10.94
N ALA A 95 -18.78 5.40 -11.54
CA ALA A 95 -17.95 6.59 -11.43
C ALA A 95 -18.63 7.82 -12.06
N ASP A 96 -19.23 7.67 -13.25
CA ASP A 96 -19.97 8.73 -13.95
C ASP A 96 -21.25 9.15 -13.19
N GLN A 97 -21.84 8.25 -12.38
CA GLN A 97 -22.92 8.56 -11.44
C GLN A 97 -22.44 9.29 -10.17
N GLY A 98 -21.13 9.41 -9.96
CA GLY A 98 -20.54 9.95 -8.72
C GLY A 98 -20.56 8.97 -7.55
N LYS A 99 -20.96 7.72 -7.76
CA LYS A 99 -20.93 6.65 -6.75
C LYS A 99 -19.54 6.01 -6.71
N LEU A 100 -18.59 6.75 -6.14
CA LEU A 100 -17.18 6.40 -6.21
C LEU A 100 -16.85 5.11 -5.47
N GLU A 101 -17.53 4.82 -4.37
CA GLU A 101 -17.34 3.59 -3.59
C GLU A 101 -17.76 2.34 -4.37
N ASP A 102 -18.86 2.42 -5.11
CA ASP A 102 -19.30 1.33 -6.00
C ASP A 102 -18.30 1.16 -7.15
N ALA A 103 -17.83 2.26 -7.75
CA ALA A 103 -16.83 2.23 -8.80
C ALA A 103 -15.50 1.62 -8.33
N ILE A 104 -15.05 1.97 -7.13
CA ILE A 104 -13.84 1.43 -6.51
C ILE A 104 -13.95 -0.09 -6.37
N GLN A 105 -15.08 -0.61 -5.87
CA GLN A 105 -15.28 -2.06 -5.72
C GLN A 105 -15.15 -2.81 -7.06
N TRP A 106 -15.72 -2.28 -8.14
CA TRP A 106 -15.57 -2.90 -9.47
C TRP A 106 -14.14 -2.87 -9.99
N TYR A 107 -13.41 -1.78 -9.75
CA TYR A 107 -12.01 -1.67 -10.18
C TYR A 107 -11.04 -2.44 -9.27
N GLU A 108 -11.38 -2.67 -8.01
CA GLU A 108 -10.67 -3.61 -7.13
C GLU A 108 -10.78 -5.02 -7.68
N LEU A 109 -11.99 -5.46 -8.01
CA LEU A 109 -12.22 -6.77 -8.65
C LEU A 109 -11.42 -6.91 -9.95
N LEU A 110 -11.37 -5.87 -10.80
CA LEU A 110 -10.60 -5.92 -12.05
C LEU A 110 -9.09 -6.02 -11.84
N VAL A 111 -8.56 -5.33 -10.83
CA VAL A 111 -7.14 -5.43 -10.46
C VAL A 111 -6.84 -6.82 -9.89
N GLU A 112 -7.79 -7.45 -9.21
CA GLU A 112 -7.67 -8.84 -8.75
C GLU A 112 -7.69 -9.84 -9.92
N LEU A 113 -8.59 -9.64 -10.89
CA LEU A 113 -8.71 -10.52 -12.06
C LEU A 113 -7.53 -10.37 -13.03
N ALA A 114 -7.08 -9.14 -13.26
CA ALA A 114 -6.01 -8.80 -14.20
C ALA A 114 -4.95 -7.88 -13.55
N PRO A 115 -4.11 -8.42 -12.64
CA PRO A 115 -3.15 -7.62 -11.87
C PRO A 115 -2.04 -7.01 -12.71
N THR A 116 -1.80 -7.53 -13.91
CA THR A 116 -0.83 -7.00 -14.87
C THR A 116 -1.39 -5.84 -15.71
N ASN A 117 -2.70 -5.58 -15.65
CA ASN A 117 -3.33 -4.52 -16.40
C ASN A 117 -3.14 -3.15 -15.71
N VAL A 118 -2.18 -2.39 -16.22
CA VAL A 118 -1.81 -1.06 -15.72
C VAL A 118 -2.98 -0.07 -15.81
N HIS A 119 -3.91 -0.26 -16.75
CA HIS A 119 -5.06 0.64 -16.88
C HIS A 119 -6.02 0.52 -15.70
N TYR A 120 -6.27 -0.70 -15.20
CA TYR A 120 -7.18 -0.91 -14.07
C TYR A 120 -6.59 -0.36 -12.77
N SER A 121 -5.30 -0.60 -12.53
CA SER A 121 -4.63 -0.06 -11.34
C SER A 121 -4.55 1.47 -11.34
N ALA A 122 -4.26 2.08 -12.50
CA ALA A 122 -4.30 3.53 -12.65
C ALA A 122 -5.70 4.11 -12.41
N LYS A 123 -6.74 3.45 -12.94
CA LYS A 123 -8.12 3.92 -12.75
C LYS A 123 -8.59 3.79 -11.30
N LEU A 124 -8.27 2.67 -10.63
CA LEU A 124 -8.54 2.47 -9.21
C LEU A 124 -7.87 3.55 -8.35
N HIS A 125 -6.60 3.86 -8.63
CA HIS A 125 -5.87 4.91 -7.92
C HIS A 125 -6.56 6.27 -8.07
N ASN A 126 -6.97 6.63 -9.28
CA ASN A 126 -7.69 7.88 -9.54
C ASN A 126 -9.04 7.93 -8.81
N LEU A 127 -9.82 6.85 -8.83
CA LEU A 127 -11.11 6.77 -8.14
C LEU A 127 -10.95 6.93 -6.62
N ARG A 128 -9.94 6.27 -6.03
CA ARG A 128 -9.63 6.43 -4.59
C ARG A 128 -9.21 7.86 -4.25
N ALA A 129 -8.42 8.51 -5.10
CA ALA A 129 -8.04 9.90 -4.91
C ALA A 129 -9.25 10.84 -4.99
N MET A 130 -10.16 10.62 -5.95
CA MET A 130 -11.41 11.39 -6.07
C MET A 130 -12.31 11.19 -4.85
N HIS A 131 -12.45 9.95 -4.37
CA HIS A 131 -13.24 9.63 -3.20
C HIS A 131 -12.65 10.27 -1.94
N ALA A 132 -11.33 10.16 -1.73
CA ALA A 132 -10.64 10.80 -0.62
C ALA A 132 -10.80 12.33 -0.64
N ALA A 133 -10.81 12.95 -1.82
CA ALA A 133 -11.04 14.39 -1.96
C ALA A 133 -12.49 14.82 -1.62
N GLN A 134 -13.49 13.94 -1.83
CA GLN A 134 -14.88 14.21 -1.43
C GLN A 134 -15.11 14.05 0.08
N VAL A 135 -14.38 13.11 0.71
CA VAL A 135 -14.51 12.80 2.14
C VAL A 135 -13.61 13.71 3.01
N ALA A 136 -12.55 14.28 2.44
CA ALA A 136 -11.67 15.18 3.17
C ALA A 136 -12.45 16.39 3.70
N PRO A 137 -12.36 16.71 5.00
CA PRO A 137 -12.94 17.95 5.51
C PRO A 137 -12.34 19.12 4.73
N PRO A 138 -13.15 20.17 4.42
CA PRO A 138 -12.62 21.34 3.74
C PRO A 138 -11.38 21.83 4.49
N PRO A 139 -10.30 22.21 3.78
CA PRO A 139 -9.09 22.67 4.43
C PRO A 139 -9.47 23.76 5.43
N PRO A 140 -8.94 23.72 6.67
CA PRO A 140 -9.29 24.69 7.69
C PRO A 140 -9.11 26.08 7.08
N ILE A 141 -10.18 26.87 7.06
CA ILE A 141 -10.14 28.26 6.60
C ILE A 141 -8.97 28.87 7.36
N PRO A 142 -7.91 29.34 6.69
CA PRO A 142 -6.79 29.94 7.39
C PRO A 142 -7.37 31.06 8.24
N GLU A 143 -7.26 30.92 9.57
CA GLU A 143 -7.61 31.99 10.50
C GLU A 143 -6.93 33.24 9.95
N PRO A 144 -7.66 34.37 9.80
CA PRO A 144 -7.07 35.57 9.25
C PRO A 144 -5.83 35.88 10.07
N GLU A 145 -4.66 35.68 9.46
CA GLU A 145 -3.37 35.82 10.11
C GLU A 145 -3.42 37.11 10.92
N ALA A 146 -3.28 37.00 12.24
CA ALA A 146 -3.27 38.15 13.12
C ALA A 146 -2.16 39.07 12.61
N LYS A 147 -2.57 40.16 11.94
CA LYS A 147 -1.66 41.10 11.28
C LYS A 147 -0.49 41.36 12.23
N PRO A 148 0.77 41.21 11.79
CA PRO A 148 1.91 41.43 12.66
C PRO A 148 1.74 42.81 13.30
N ALA A 149 1.69 42.83 14.64
CA ALA A 149 1.50 44.06 15.38
C ALA A 149 2.57 45.05 14.89
N LYS A 150 2.12 46.15 14.27
CA LYS A 150 3.02 47.16 13.69
C LYS A 150 4.10 47.50 14.72
N PRO A 151 5.39 47.46 14.37
CA PRO A 151 6.46 47.70 15.33
C PRO A 151 6.22 49.07 15.97
N LYS A 152 6.35 49.13 17.31
CA LYS A 152 6.18 50.36 18.11
C LYS A 152 7.33 51.36 17.86
N THR A 153 7.57 51.71 16.59
CA THR A 153 8.63 52.62 16.13
C THR A 153 8.53 54.00 16.78
N LEU A 154 7.31 54.45 17.06
CA LEU A 154 7.06 55.72 17.75
C LEU A 154 7.57 55.71 19.21
N ALA A 155 7.48 54.58 19.91
CA ALA A 155 7.97 54.46 21.28
C ALA A 155 9.49 54.50 21.34
N TYR A 156 10.16 53.79 20.43
CA TYR A 156 11.62 53.82 20.34
C TYR A 156 12.17 55.19 19.90
N ALA A 157 11.46 55.90 19.01
CA ALA A 157 11.81 57.28 18.64
C ALA A 157 11.69 58.25 19.82
N LEU A 158 10.63 58.13 20.63
CA LEU A 158 10.43 58.95 21.84
C LEU A 158 11.50 58.67 22.92
N PHE A 159 11.85 57.40 23.16
CA PHE A 159 12.94 57.06 24.07
C PHE A 159 14.31 57.53 23.55
N GLY A 160 14.55 57.48 22.24
CA GLY A 160 15.77 58.00 21.61
C GLY A 160 15.93 59.52 21.77
N VAL A 161 14.84 60.28 21.55
CA VAL A 161 14.84 61.74 21.74
C VAL A 161 15.01 62.11 23.21
N LEU A 162 14.34 61.39 24.13
CA LEU A 162 14.50 61.62 25.57
C LEU A 162 15.94 61.33 26.03
N GLY A 163 16.57 60.28 25.50
CA GLY A 163 17.98 59.98 25.75
C GLY A 163 18.92 61.09 25.27
N LEU A 164 18.70 61.62 24.07
CA LEU A 164 19.48 62.74 23.53
C LEU A 164 19.33 64.02 24.35
N ILE A 165 18.11 64.31 24.83
CA ILE A 165 17.85 65.47 25.69
C ILE A 165 18.59 65.33 27.03
N LEU A 166 18.59 64.12 27.63
CA LEU A 166 19.29 63.87 28.90
C LEU A 166 20.81 63.97 28.75
N VAL A 167 21.39 63.42 27.67
CA VAL A 167 22.84 63.56 27.40
C VAL A 167 23.22 65.01 27.16
N GLY A 168 22.40 65.77 26.41
CA GLY A 168 22.60 67.20 26.21
C GLY A 168 22.54 68.00 27.52
N ALA A 169 21.57 67.71 28.39
CA ALA A 169 21.44 68.36 29.69
C ALA A 169 22.63 68.06 30.62
N SER A 170 23.11 66.80 30.64
CA SER A 170 24.31 66.42 31.39
C SER A 170 25.59 67.10 30.87
N PHE A 171 25.71 67.30 29.56
CA PHE A 171 26.85 67.99 28.97
C PHE A 171 26.85 69.49 29.30
N VAL A 172 25.69 70.16 29.23
CA VAL A 172 25.54 71.57 29.61
C VAL A 172 25.78 71.79 31.12
N ALA A 173 25.30 70.87 31.96
CA ALA A 173 25.57 70.91 33.40
C ALA A 173 27.07 70.69 33.70
N GLY A 174 27.72 69.75 33.02
CA GLY A 174 29.15 69.49 33.13
C GLY A 174 30.01 70.67 32.69
N ALA A 175 29.67 71.33 31.59
CA ALA A 175 30.37 72.52 31.08
C ALA A 175 30.28 73.71 32.05
N ARG A 176 29.11 73.92 32.69
CA ARG A 176 28.92 74.96 33.72
C ARG A 176 29.74 74.70 34.98
N MET A 177 29.84 73.43 35.40
CA MET A 177 30.58 73.02 36.58
C MET A 177 32.10 73.05 36.37
N ASN A 178 32.56 72.85 35.14
CA ASN A 178 33.99 72.94 34.78
C ASN A 178 34.47 74.40 34.68
N ALA A 179 33.63 75.33 34.20
CA ALA A 179 33.92 76.76 34.20
C ALA A 179 34.11 77.33 35.63
N THR A 180 33.39 76.79 36.62
CA THR A 180 33.58 77.16 38.03
C THR A 180 34.82 76.56 38.67
N ARG A 181 35.38 75.45 38.15
CA ARG A 181 36.56 74.78 38.73
C ARG A 181 37.89 75.38 38.28
N GLN A 182 37.95 76.07 37.14
CA GLN A 182 39.18 76.68 36.63
C GLN A 182 39.50 78.05 37.27
N ALA A 183 38.62 78.60 38.12
CA ALA A 183 38.87 79.84 38.87
C ALA A 183 39.66 79.63 40.18
N ALA A 184 39.96 78.38 40.56
CA ALA A 184 40.62 78.08 41.83
C ALA A 184 41.52 76.84 41.73
N ALA A 185 42.73 76.97 41.18
CA ALA A 185 43.86 76.09 41.51
C ALA A 185 45.18 76.65 40.94
N GLU A 186 46.09 77.03 41.82
CA GLU A 186 47.52 77.29 41.55
C GLU A 186 48.28 75.98 41.20
N PRO A 187 49.47 76.08 40.57
CA PRO A 187 50.19 74.92 40.07
C PRO A 187 51.22 74.38 41.07
N VAL A 188 51.30 73.06 41.23
CA VAL A 188 52.46 72.39 41.85
C VAL A 188 52.92 71.20 40.98
N LYS A 189 54.25 71.13 40.84
CA LYS A 189 55.07 70.25 39.98
C LYS A 189 55.20 68.80 40.48
N PRO A 190 55.72 67.88 39.64
CA PRO A 190 55.53 66.43 39.76
C PRO A 190 56.69 65.70 40.44
N ALA A 191 56.44 64.45 40.86
CA ALA A 191 57.45 63.44 41.15
C ALA A 191 57.00 62.05 40.71
N GLN A 192 57.98 61.25 40.30
CA GLN A 192 57.90 60.02 39.53
C GLN A 192 57.84 58.74 40.39
N SER A 193 57.40 57.65 39.74
CA SER A 193 58.09 56.35 39.65
C SER A 193 57.45 55.12 40.32
N ALA A 194 57.63 54.02 39.59
CA ALA A 194 57.84 52.62 40.01
C ALA A 194 56.68 51.60 39.93
N LEU A 195 56.78 50.80 38.84
CA LEU A 195 56.84 49.33 38.75
C LEU A 195 55.71 48.40 39.24
N ALA A 196 55.47 47.40 38.37
CA ALA A 196 54.55 46.24 38.43
C ALA A 196 54.95 45.18 39.51
N PRO A 197 54.25 44.03 39.75
CA PRO A 197 53.74 43.06 38.74
C PRO A 197 52.36 42.38 39.04
N THR A 198 51.97 41.52 38.08
CA THR A 198 50.85 40.52 37.99
C THR A 198 50.94 39.38 39.04
N PRO A 199 50.00 38.38 39.22
CA PRO A 199 49.14 37.70 38.20
C PRO A 199 47.76 37.09 38.63
N SER A 200 47.10 36.43 37.64
CA SER A 200 46.21 35.21 37.67
C SER A 200 44.85 35.27 38.40
N ASP A 201 43.76 34.58 38.03
CA ASP A 201 43.35 33.73 36.89
C ASP A 201 41.82 33.47 36.99
N ASP A 202 41.27 32.81 35.97
CA ASP A 202 40.09 31.91 35.97
C ASP A 202 38.64 32.44 35.81
N ALA A 203 38.10 32.21 34.60
CA ALA A 203 36.91 31.36 34.39
C ALA A 203 36.71 31.03 32.88
N PRO A 204 36.48 29.77 32.47
CA PRO A 204 36.33 29.38 31.05
C PRO A 204 34.92 29.60 30.47
N ARG A 205 34.86 30.01 29.20
CA ARG A 205 33.64 30.09 28.37
C ARG A 205 33.35 28.75 27.69
N ILE A 206 32.11 28.28 27.78
CA ILE A 206 31.57 27.13 27.02
C ILE A 206 30.94 27.65 25.71
N PRO A 207 31.31 27.14 24.52
CA PRO A 207 30.61 27.41 23.27
C PRO A 207 29.48 26.40 22.99
N PRO A 208 28.45 26.77 22.20
CA PRO A 208 27.27 25.93 21.93
C PRO A 208 27.55 24.80 20.92
N PRO A 209 26.79 23.69 20.96
CA PRO A 209 26.99 22.55 20.07
C PRO A 209 26.47 22.79 18.64
N PRO A 210 27.03 22.11 17.62
CA PRO A 210 26.65 22.28 16.22
C PRO A 210 25.34 21.55 15.85
N ALA A 211 24.65 22.13 14.87
CA ALA A 211 23.42 21.64 14.28
C ALA A 211 23.61 20.29 13.56
N SER A 212 22.68 19.37 13.79
CA SER A 212 22.57 18.09 13.08
C SER A 212 21.73 18.29 11.80
N GLU A 213 22.30 17.95 10.65
CA GLU A 213 21.59 17.84 9.38
C GLU A 213 20.54 16.72 9.40
N PRO A 214 19.37 16.89 8.76
CA PRO A 214 18.43 15.80 8.54
C PRO A 214 18.91 14.91 7.38
N PRO A 215 18.82 13.57 7.46
CA PRO A 215 19.11 12.74 6.30
C PRO A 215 18.01 12.88 5.26
N ALA A 216 18.46 12.87 4.00
CA ALA A 216 17.68 13.01 2.79
C ALA A 216 16.56 11.97 2.67
N VAL A 217 15.41 12.44 2.19
CA VAL A 217 14.30 11.64 1.70
C VAL A 217 14.77 10.84 0.49
N SER A 218 14.94 9.53 0.65
CA SER A 218 15.16 8.62 -0.47
C SER A 218 13.82 8.20 -1.06
N SER A 219 13.52 8.74 -2.23
CA SER A 219 12.50 8.23 -3.14
C SER A 219 12.96 6.90 -3.73
N ALA A 220 12.33 5.79 -3.35
CA ALA A 220 12.47 4.52 -4.04
C ALA A 220 11.11 3.83 -4.22
N PRO A 221 10.90 3.12 -5.34
CA PRO A 221 9.58 2.65 -5.79
C PRO A 221 9.14 1.42 -4.99
N LEU A 222 7.82 1.29 -4.79
CA LEU A 222 7.17 0.09 -4.24
C LEU A 222 7.49 -1.15 -5.10
N PRO A 223 7.99 -2.26 -4.52
CA PRO A 223 8.11 -3.54 -5.20
C PRO A 223 6.85 -4.42 -4.95
N PRO A 224 6.70 -5.50 -5.73
CA PRO A 224 5.42 -6.12 -6.07
C PRO A 224 4.90 -7.09 -5.00
N THR A 225 3.67 -7.54 -5.20
CA THR A 225 2.98 -8.60 -4.44
C THR A 225 3.86 -9.82 -4.18
N GLY A 226 4.14 -10.10 -2.90
CA GLY A 226 4.77 -11.34 -2.42
C GLY A 226 6.00 -11.08 -1.54
N PHE A 227 5.80 -10.90 -0.23
CA PHE A 227 6.85 -10.75 0.81
C PHE A 227 8.23 -10.29 0.30
N ALA A 228 8.36 -9.00 -0.04
CA ALA A 228 9.64 -8.43 -0.45
C ALA A 228 10.51 -8.09 0.78
N GLY A 229 11.44 -8.99 1.11
CA GLY A 229 12.49 -8.77 2.11
C GLY A 229 12.00 -8.80 3.57
N MET A 230 12.38 -9.83 4.32
CA MET A 230 12.19 -9.85 5.78
C MET A 230 13.28 -9.00 6.44
N SER A 231 12.91 -8.18 7.43
CA SER A 231 13.87 -7.58 8.36
C SER A 231 14.63 -8.67 9.12
N ALA A 232 15.70 -8.29 9.83
CA ALA A 232 16.47 -9.22 10.65
C ALA A 232 15.60 -9.91 11.72
N VAL A 233 14.66 -9.17 12.33
CA VAL A 233 13.75 -9.69 13.37
C VAL A 233 12.75 -10.67 12.77
N GLU A 234 12.17 -10.33 11.62
CA GLU A 234 11.24 -11.21 10.90
C GLU A 234 11.93 -12.49 10.41
N SER A 235 13.16 -12.38 9.92
CA SER A 235 13.97 -13.52 9.47
C SER A 235 14.34 -14.46 10.62
N ASP A 236 14.72 -13.92 11.78
CA ASP A 236 15.01 -14.71 12.98
C ASP A 236 13.76 -15.46 13.46
N LEU A 237 12.60 -14.80 13.47
CA LEU A 237 11.33 -15.45 13.79
C LEU A 237 10.98 -16.56 12.78
N ALA A 238 11.07 -16.27 11.48
CA ALA A 238 10.81 -17.25 10.44
C ALA A 238 11.71 -18.50 10.57
N ALA A 239 12.99 -18.32 10.89
CA ALA A 239 13.92 -19.42 11.13
C ALA A 239 13.52 -20.27 12.35
N LYS A 240 13.15 -19.62 13.47
CA LYS A 240 12.68 -20.31 14.69
C LYS A 240 11.38 -21.08 14.47
N LEU A 241 10.47 -20.57 13.65
CA LEU A 241 9.22 -21.26 13.30
C LEU A 241 9.48 -22.41 12.33
N SER A 242 10.31 -22.20 11.31
CA SER A 242 10.72 -23.23 10.37
C SER A 242 11.36 -24.43 11.09
N GLN A 243 12.22 -24.19 12.07
CA GLN A 243 12.83 -25.24 12.88
C GLN A 243 11.79 -26.08 13.65
N ARG A 244 10.73 -25.46 14.16
CA ARG A 244 9.63 -26.15 14.87
C ARG A 244 8.69 -26.90 13.92
N LEU A 245 8.60 -26.46 12.68
CA LEU A 245 7.78 -27.07 11.63
C LEU A 245 8.60 -28.01 10.73
N ASN A 246 9.59 -28.71 11.30
CA ASN A 246 10.42 -29.70 10.59
C ASN A 246 11.13 -29.17 9.33
N GLY A 247 11.51 -27.89 9.32
CA GLY A 247 12.18 -27.26 8.17
C GLY A 247 11.24 -26.78 7.07
N ALA A 248 9.93 -26.70 7.33
CA ALA A 248 8.98 -26.08 6.40
C ALA A 248 9.38 -24.62 6.12
N PRO A 249 9.25 -24.12 4.88
CA PRO A 249 9.59 -22.74 4.55
C PRO A 249 8.53 -21.83 5.16
N VAL A 250 8.97 -20.87 5.97
CA VAL A 250 8.12 -19.91 6.66
C VAL A 250 8.56 -18.50 6.32
N TRP A 251 7.60 -17.60 6.13
CA TRP A 251 7.82 -16.17 5.98
C TRP A 251 7.04 -15.43 7.05
N CYS A 252 7.64 -14.41 7.65
CA CYS A 252 7.02 -13.61 8.69
C CYS A 252 7.10 -12.13 8.31
N ALA A 253 6.05 -11.36 8.63
CA ALA A 253 6.07 -9.90 8.64
C ALA A 253 5.31 -9.40 9.85
N PHE A 254 5.74 -8.25 10.35
CA PHE A 254 4.97 -7.51 11.32
C PHE A 254 4.28 -6.34 10.64
N ASP A 255 2.96 -6.26 10.77
CA ASP A 255 2.17 -5.12 10.31
C ASP A 255 2.07 -4.09 11.45
N PRO A 256 2.78 -2.94 11.35
CA PRO A 256 2.74 -1.92 12.40
C PRO A 256 1.40 -1.16 12.44
N ALA A 257 0.64 -1.11 11.35
CA ALA A 257 -0.66 -0.45 11.30
C ALA A 257 -1.73 -1.29 12.01
N ALA A 258 -1.71 -2.61 11.78
CA ALA A 258 -2.60 -3.55 12.46
C ALA A 258 -2.08 -4.04 13.83
N ASN A 259 -0.84 -3.66 14.19
CA ASN A 259 -0.09 -4.14 15.36
C ASN A 259 -0.12 -5.68 15.47
N ARG A 260 0.17 -6.37 14.36
CA ARG A 260 -0.12 -7.80 14.23
C ARG A 260 0.94 -8.52 13.43
N TRP A 261 1.26 -9.74 13.87
CA TRP A 261 2.10 -10.65 13.11
C TRP A 261 1.32 -11.31 11.98
N GLN A 262 2.00 -11.44 10.84
CA GLN A 262 1.56 -12.22 9.69
C GLN A 262 2.62 -13.28 9.41
N ALA A 263 2.23 -14.55 9.36
CA ALA A 263 3.14 -15.64 9.03
C ALA A 263 2.56 -16.50 7.91
N ARG A 264 3.39 -16.93 6.97
CA ARG A 264 3.02 -17.85 5.90
C ARG A 264 3.87 -19.09 5.96
N VAL A 265 3.24 -20.27 5.84
CA VAL A 265 3.93 -21.56 5.73
C VAL A 265 3.68 -22.18 4.36
N ARG A 266 4.72 -22.76 3.76
CA ARG A 266 4.61 -23.50 2.50
C ARG A 266 4.47 -25.00 2.74
N ILE A 267 3.43 -25.59 2.15
CA ILE A 267 3.25 -27.04 2.09
C ILE A 267 4.27 -27.61 1.10
N GLN A 268 5.17 -28.48 1.59
CA GLN A 268 6.23 -29.09 0.79
C GLN A 268 5.80 -30.38 0.10
N SER A 269 4.95 -31.20 0.72
CA SER A 269 4.56 -32.51 0.20
C SER A 269 3.24 -33.00 0.80
N GLY A 270 2.58 -33.92 0.09
CA GLY A 270 1.32 -34.55 0.50
C GLY A 270 0.13 -34.18 -0.39
N VAL A 271 -0.98 -34.89 -0.21
CA VAL A 271 -2.25 -34.58 -0.89
C VAL A 271 -2.81 -33.30 -0.30
N LEU A 272 -3.13 -32.34 -1.17
CA LEU A 272 -3.69 -31.07 -0.76
C LEU A 272 -5.20 -31.22 -0.50
N ASN A 273 -5.60 -31.17 0.77
CA ASN A 273 -6.99 -31.17 1.20
C ASN A 273 -7.21 -30.09 2.27
N ARG A 274 -8.48 -29.74 2.57
CA ARG A 274 -8.81 -28.68 3.53
C ARG A 274 -8.27 -28.95 4.92
N VAL A 275 -8.38 -30.19 5.38
CA VAL A 275 -7.89 -30.61 6.69
C VAL A 275 -6.39 -30.34 6.79
N ARG A 276 -5.59 -30.79 5.81
CA ARG A 276 -4.14 -30.59 5.79
C ARG A 276 -3.76 -29.11 5.80
N VAL A 277 -4.47 -28.28 5.05
CA VAL A 277 -4.24 -26.82 5.06
C VAL A 277 -4.46 -26.26 6.46
N LEU A 278 -5.53 -26.67 7.16
CA LEU A 278 -5.80 -26.25 8.54
C LEU A 278 -4.78 -26.81 9.53
N GLN A 279 -4.33 -28.05 9.35
CA GLN A 279 -3.28 -28.65 10.19
C GLN A 279 -1.99 -27.80 10.13
N GLU A 280 -1.57 -27.38 8.95
CA GLU A 280 -0.39 -26.53 8.77
C GLU A 280 -0.61 -25.11 9.33
N ALA A 281 -1.81 -24.54 9.14
CA ALA A 281 -2.14 -23.24 9.71
C ALA A 281 -2.12 -23.25 11.25
N VAL A 282 -2.73 -24.27 11.87
CA VAL A 282 -2.76 -24.46 13.33
C VAL A 282 -1.37 -24.77 13.88
N ALA A 283 -0.59 -25.61 13.20
CA ALA A 283 0.78 -25.91 13.60
C ALA A 283 1.65 -24.64 13.62
N LEU A 284 1.54 -23.79 12.60
CA LEU A 284 2.25 -22.52 12.54
C LEU A 284 1.80 -21.55 13.65
N ALA A 285 0.50 -21.39 13.86
CA ALA A 285 -0.03 -20.53 14.93
C ALA A 285 0.43 -21.01 16.31
N ARG A 286 0.39 -22.33 16.57
CA ARG A 286 0.82 -22.93 17.83
C ARG A 286 2.30 -22.68 18.08
N ALA A 287 3.16 -22.95 17.09
CA ALA A 287 4.59 -22.68 17.18
C ALA A 287 4.89 -21.18 17.42
N PHE A 288 4.06 -20.29 16.88
CA PHE A 288 4.17 -18.86 17.13
C PHE A 288 3.78 -18.47 18.56
N PHE A 289 2.64 -18.95 19.09
CA PHE A 289 2.21 -18.62 20.45
C PHE A 289 3.14 -19.20 21.54
N GLU A 290 3.85 -20.28 21.26
CA GLU A 290 4.92 -20.77 22.15
C GLU A 290 6.10 -19.78 22.27
N LEU A 291 6.37 -19.00 21.23
CA LEU A 291 7.39 -17.96 21.22
C LEU A 291 6.86 -16.62 21.75
N TYR A 292 5.59 -16.31 21.48
CA TYR A 292 4.94 -15.03 21.82
C TYR A 292 3.60 -15.25 22.54
N PRO A 293 3.62 -15.72 23.81
CA PRO A 293 2.40 -16.13 24.53
C PRO A 293 1.44 -14.97 24.83
N ASN A 294 1.93 -13.73 24.84
CA ASN A 294 1.15 -12.54 25.16
C ASN A 294 0.47 -11.89 23.93
N THR A 295 0.54 -12.52 22.76
CA THR A 295 -0.10 -12.01 21.54
C THR A 295 -1.55 -12.46 21.46
N ALA A 296 -2.45 -11.54 21.07
CA ALA A 296 -3.89 -11.83 21.01
C ALA A 296 -4.26 -12.71 19.81
N SER A 297 -3.59 -12.51 18.68
CA SER A 297 -3.91 -13.13 17.39
C SER A 297 -2.72 -13.07 16.43
N ILE A 298 -2.68 -13.99 15.47
CA ILE A 298 -1.76 -13.98 14.33
C ILE A 298 -2.55 -14.21 13.03
N SER A 299 -2.17 -13.50 11.97
CA SER A 299 -2.66 -13.81 10.61
C SER A 299 -1.80 -14.91 10.01
N VAL A 300 -2.40 -16.06 9.71
CA VAL A 300 -1.71 -17.22 9.18
C VAL A 300 -2.12 -17.46 7.74
N GLY A 301 -1.14 -17.52 6.84
CA GLY A 301 -1.31 -17.93 5.47
C GLY A 301 -0.70 -19.30 5.18
N VAL A 302 -1.35 -20.07 4.31
CA VAL A 302 -0.81 -21.34 3.83
C VAL A 302 -0.66 -21.26 2.31
N ILE A 303 0.54 -21.54 1.82
CA ILE A 303 0.88 -21.51 0.40
C ILE A 303 1.30 -22.90 -0.08
N ALA A 304 1.07 -23.19 -1.36
CA ALA A 304 1.55 -24.41 -2.01
C ALA A 304 2.13 -24.10 -3.39
N PRO A 305 3.06 -24.93 -3.88
CA PRO A 305 3.57 -24.79 -5.24
C PRO A 305 2.44 -24.94 -6.27
N SER A 306 2.40 -24.01 -7.22
CA SER A 306 1.47 -23.98 -8.36
C SER A 306 2.08 -24.62 -9.60
N ALA A 307 1.22 -25.19 -10.44
CA ALA A 307 1.59 -25.76 -11.74
C ALA A 307 2.21 -24.71 -12.70
N SER A 308 1.94 -23.42 -12.50
CA SER A 308 2.48 -22.31 -13.30
C SER A 308 3.88 -21.84 -12.88
N GLY A 309 4.52 -22.49 -11.89
CA GLY A 309 5.92 -22.23 -11.53
C GLY A 309 6.14 -21.20 -10.41
N GLY A 310 5.16 -20.99 -9.53
CA GLY A 310 5.25 -20.12 -8.34
C GLY A 310 4.57 -20.72 -7.11
N ASP A 311 4.41 -19.93 -6.05
CA ASP A 311 3.63 -20.32 -4.86
C ASP A 311 2.23 -19.68 -4.92
N SER A 312 1.19 -20.49 -4.75
CA SER A 312 -0.20 -20.03 -4.66
C SER A 312 -0.65 -20.01 -3.21
N LEU A 313 -1.28 -18.91 -2.81
CA LEU A 313 -1.94 -18.77 -1.52
C LEU A 313 -3.23 -19.58 -1.52
N ILE A 314 -3.38 -20.50 -0.56
CA ILE A 314 -4.52 -21.40 -0.45
C ILE A 314 -5.50 -20.90 0.61
N PHE A 315 -4.97 -20.48 1.75
CA PHE A 315 -5.75 -20.08 2.92
C PHE A 315 -5.08 -18.90 3.60
N VAL A 316 -5.89 -17.97 4.10
CA VAL A 316 -5.48 -16.95 5.08
C VAL A 316 -6.54 -16.87 6.15
N GLY A 317 -6.17 -17.01 7.41
CA GLY A 317 -7.09 -16.88 8.52
C GLY A 317 -6.44 -16.23 9.73
N GLU A 318 -7.27 -15.59 10.55
CA GLU A 318 -6.83 -15.09 11.84
C GLU A 318 -6.98 -16.18 12.90
N LEU A 319 -5.86 -16.57 13.51
CA LEU A 319 -5.83 -17.57 14.57
C LEU A 319 -5.52 -16.91 15.92
N THR A 320 -6.25 -17.34 16.94
CA THR A 320 -6.07 -16.96 18.34
C THR A 320 -5.42 -18.10 19.13
N PRO A 321 -4.91 -17.84 20.35
CA PRO A 321 -4.37 -18.90 21.22
C PRO A 321 -5.36 -20.04 21.47
N GLN A 322 -6.67 -19.75 21.51
CA GLN A 322 -7.72 -20.75 21.70
C GLN A 322 -7.79 -21.70 20.49
N THR A 323 -7.81 -21.15 19.27
CA THR A 323 -7.84 -21.94 18.04
C THR A 323 -6.54 -22.71 17.79
N ALA A 324 -5.40 -22.21 18.29
CA ALA A 324 -4.10 -22.85 18.17
C ALA A 324 -3.83 -23.92 19.26
N ALA A 325 -4.69 -24.04 20.27
CA ALA A 325 -4.55 -25.04 21.33
C ALA A 325 -4.89 -26.46 20.86
N VAL A 326 -5.60 -26.60 19.72
CA VAL A 326 -5.93 -27.88 19.10
C VAL A 326 -4.64 -28.55 18.61
N ASP A 327 -4.54 -29.88 18.77
CA ASP A 327 -3.41 -30.63 18.24
C ASP A 327 -3.50 -30.73 16.70
N PRO A 328 -2.56 -30.13 15.94
CA PRO A 328 -2.59 -30.16 14.48
C PRO A 328 -2.51 -31.58 13.92
N ALA A 329 -1.87 -32.53 14.61
CA ALA A 329 -1.76 -33.90 14.10
C ALA A 329 -3.06 -34.71 14.31
N ALA A 330 -3.90 -34.32 15.27
CA ALA A 330 -5.13 -35.03 15.63
C ALA A 330 -6.38 -34.49 14.90
N LEU A 331 -6.24 -33.39 14.15
CA LEU A 331 -7.33 -32.72 13.43
C LEU A 331 -7.96 -33.65 12.39
N ASN A 332 -9.19 -34.08 12.67
CA ASN A 332 -10.07 -34.82 11.76
C ASN A 332 -11.06 -33.87 11.04
N GLU A 333 -11.83 -34.38 10.08
CA GLU A 333 -12.77 -33.55 9.29
C GLU A 333 -13.79 -32.80 10.16
N GLU A 334 -14.33 -33.44 11.19
CA GLU A 334 -15.32 -32.84 12.09
C GLU A 334 -14.72 -31.68 12.92
N GLN A 335 -13.52 -31.88 13.48
CA GLN A 335 -12.79 -30.82 14.19
C GLN A 335 -12.35 -29.70 13.26
N ALA A 336 -11.93 -30.02 12.04
CA ALA A 336 -11.58 -29.04 11.01
C ALA A 336 -12.80 -28.17 10.65
N GLN A 337 -13.98 -28.77 10.54
CA GLN A 337 -15.22 -28.06 10.25
C GLN A 337 -15.68 -27.18 11.42
N ALA A 338 -15.52 -27.64 12.66
CA ALA A 338 -15.76 -26.82 13.85
C ALA A 338 -14.78 -25.64 13.94
N LEU A 339 -13.51 -25.86 13.60
CA LEU A 339 -12.48 -24.82 13.56
C LEU A 339 -12.79 -23.76 12.49
N LEU A 340 -13.26 -24.18 11.31
CA LEU A 340 -13.71 -23.29 10.23
C LEU A 340 -14.87 -22.37 10.64
N GLN A 341 -15.71 -22.79 11.58
CA GLN A 341 -16.79 -21.93 12.09
C GLN A 341 -16.27 -20.86 13.06
N GLN A 342 -15.13 -21.10 13.70
CA GLN A 342 -14.52 -20.19 14.67
C GLN A 342 -13.49 -19.24 14.02
N VAL A 343 -12.83 -19.69 12.96
CA VAL A 343 -11.80 -18.95 12.25
C VAL A 343 -12.42 -18.30 11.01
N GLN A 344 -12.52 -16.97 11.00
CA GLN A 344 -12.76 -16.25 9.76
C GLN A 344 -11.50 -16.31 8.90
N GLY A 345 -11.58 -17.03 7.79
CA GLY A 345 -10.48 -17.17 6.86
C GLY A 345 -10.94 -17.21 5.42
N TRP A 346 -10.15 -16.57 4.56
CA TRP A 346 -10.30 -16.61 3.12
C TRP A 346 -9.66 -17.88 2.56
N TRP A 347 -10.36 -18.53 1.63
CA TRP A 347 -9.89 -19.71 0.91
C TRP A 347 -9.82 -19.39 -0.59
N ASN A 348 -8.79 -19.89 -1.25
CA ASN A 348 -8.63 -19.68 -2.68
C ASN A 348 -9.63 -20.55 -3.48
N PRO A 349 -10.60 -19.94 -4.19
CA PRO A 349 -11.64 -20.69 -4.87
C PRO A 349 -11.14 -21.42 -6.13
N THR A 350 -9.96 -21.06 -6.64
CA THR A 350 -9.38 -21.66 -7.85
C THR A 350 -8.69 -23.00 -7.58
N ILE A 351 -8.39 -23.30 -6.31
CA ILE A 351 -7.73 -24.55 -5.91
C ILE A 351 -8.80 -25.53 -5.44
N ASN A 352 -9.02 -26.59 -6.22
CA ASN A 352 -9.97 -27.63 -5.86
C ASN A 352 -9.39 -28.52 -4.75
N LEU A 353 -9.64 -28.12 -3.50
CA LEU A 353 -9.35 -28.90 -2.31
C LEU A 353 -10.46 -29.92 -2.11
N GLN A 354 -10.27 -31.15 -2.60
CA GLN A 354 -11.19 -32.24 -2.26
C GLN A 354 -11.11 -32.52 -0.76
N GLY A 355 -12.26 -32.54 -0.09
CA GLY A 355 -12.41 -32.66 1.37
C GLY A 355 -13.55 -31.80 1.86
#